data_AF-A0A542SH68-F1
#
_entry.id   AF-A0A542SH68-F1
#
_cell.length_a   1.000
_cell.length_b   1.000
_cell.length_c   1.000
_cell.angle_alpha   90.00
_cell.angle_beta   90.00
_cell.angle_gamma   90.00
#
_symmetry.space_group_name_H-M   'P 1'
#
loop_
_entity.id
_entity.type
_entity.pdbx_description
1 polymer ?
#
loop_
_entity_poly.entity_id
_entity_poly.type
_entity_poly.pdbx_seq_one_letter_code
_entity_poly.pdbx_strand_id
1 'polypeptide(L)'
;MLSLNHPTMDAISLAKYQLIQAIVQHRTKPYLPVWGELFTALREIRKAGQHSQKNLHVYSIEPTGDLWYLYRENVFSVDLPGMGITISLTQEQFIDALLKGSFQPTLPITEPS
;
A
#
# COMPACT_ATOMS: atom_id res chain seq x y z
N MET A 1 5.34 3.85 -35.65
CA MET A 1 5.91 3.72 -34.29
C MET A 1 4.79 3.98 -33.29
N LEU A 2 4.17 2.93 -32.76
CA LEU A 2 3.09 3.05 -31.77
C LEU A 2 3.73 3.21 -30.39
N SER A 3 3.42 4.31 -29.72
CA SER A 3 3.96 4.69 -28.42
C SER A 3 3.39 3.78 -27.32
N LEU A 4 4.27 2.98 -26.69
CA LEU A 4 3.98 2.01 -25.62
C LEU A 4 4.01 2.66 -24.23
N ASN A 5 3.15 3.66 -23.98
CA ASN A 5 3.15 4.40 -22.70
C ASN A 5 1.95 4.13 -21.78
N HIS A 6 1.30 2.95 -21.87
CA HIS A 6 0.12 2.63 -21.04
C HIS A 6 0.16 1.39 -20.11
N PRO A 7 1.17 0.49 -20.07
CA PRO A 7 1.07 -0.72 -19.22
C PRO A 7 1.37 -0.48 -17.71
N THR A 8 2.00 0.63 -17.35
CA THR A 8 2.48 0.86 -15.97
C THR A 8 1.39 1.33 -15.01
N MET A 9 0.39 2.08 -15.49
CA MET A 9 -0.69 2.60 -14.65
C MET A 9 -1.64 1.49 -14.17
N ASP A 10 -1.88 0.50 -15.03
CA ASP A 10 -2.66 -0.70 -14.71
C ASP A 10 -1.94 -1.59 -13.70
N ALA A 11 -0.63 -1.76 -13.86
CA ALA A 11 0.18 -2.60 -12.97
C ALA A 11 0.25 -2.05 -11.53
N ILE A 12 0.36 -0.72 -11.36
CA ILE A 12 0.36 -0.09 -10.04
C ILE A 12 -0.99 -0.25 -9.35
N SER A 13 -2.08 -0.04 -10.10
CA SER A 13 -3.45 -0.20 -9.60
C SER A 13 -3.70 -1.63 -9.14
N LEU A 14 -3.20 -2.62 -9.89
CA LEU A 14 -3.25 -4.02 -9.50
C LEU A 14 -2.46 -4.30 -8.22
N ALA A 15 -1.24 -3.78 -8.10
CA ALA A 15 -0.42 -3.98 -6.89
C ALA A 15 -1.08 -3.38 -5.63
N LYS A 16 -1.66 -2.18 -5.74
CA LYS A 16 -2.44 -1.57 -4.65
C LYS A 16 -3.65 -2.42 -4.26
N TYR A 17 -4.38 -2.91 -5.25
CA TYR A 17 -5.52 -3.79 -5.01
C TYR A 17 -5.11 -5.08 -4.30
N GLN A 18 -4.04 -5.74 -4.77
CA GLN A 18 -3.50 -6.95 -4.15
C GLN A 18 -3.05 -6.71 -2.70
N LEU A 19 -2.42 -5.56 -2.42
CA LEU A 19 -2.04 -5.17 -1.07
C LEU A 19 -3.28 -5.06 -0.17
N ILE A 20 -4.30 -4.31 -0.60
CA ILE A 20 -5.54 -4.14 0.17
C ILE A 20 -6.23 -5.49 0.42
N GLN A 21 -6.31 -6.35 -0.60
CA GLN A 21 -6.90 -7.68 -0.47
C GLN A 21 -6.14 -8.55 0.54
N ALA A 22 -4.81 -8.55 0.51
CA ALA A 22 -4.00 -9.30 1.47
C ALA A 22 -4.21 -8.79 2.91
N ILE A 23 -4.31 -7.47 3.11
CA ILE A 23 -4.59 -6.87 4.42
C ILE A 23 -5.99 -7.29 4.92
N VAL A 24 -7.01 -7.21 4.05
CA VAL A 24 -8.39 -7.62 4.37
C VAL A 24 -8.47 -9.12 4.69
N GLN A 25 -7.77 -9.94 3.91
CA GLN A 25 -7.72 -11.38 4.12
C GLN A 25 -7.08 -11.72 5.47
N HIS A 26 -5.98 -11.06 5.84
CA HIS A 26 -5.36 -11.24 7.15
C HIS A 26 -6.30 -10.81 8.29
N ARG A 27 -6.99 -9.67 8.14
CA ARG A 27 -7.96 -9.20 9.13
C ARG A 27 -9.12 -10.18 9.34
N THR A 28 -9.62 -10.78 8.26
CA THR A 28 -10.74 -11.72 8.31
C THR A 28 -10.33 -13.14 8.70
N LYS A 29 -9.13 -13.56 8.33
CA LYS A 29 -8.57 -14.90 8.56
C LYS A 29 -7.09 -14.80 8.97
N PRO A 30 -6.79 -14.43 10.23
CA PRO A 30 -5.42 -14.14 10.70
C PRO A 30 -4.45 -15.34 10.64
N TYR A 31 -5.00 -16.55 10.52
CA TYR A 31 -4.23 -17.79 10.42
C TYR A 31 -3.76 -18.09 9.00
N LEU A 32 -4.22 -17.35 7.99
CA LEU A 32 -3.78 -17.54 6.61
C LEU A 32 -2.42 -16.87 6.37
N PRO A 33 -1.49 -17.54 5.68
CA PRO A 33 -0.25 -16.91 5.28
C PRO A 33 -0.54 -15.89 4.16
N VAL A 34 -0.40 -14.60 4.47
CA VAL A 34 -0.49 -13.50 3.47
C VAL A 34 0.85 -12.82 3.19
N TRP A 35 1.93 -13.34 3.79
CA TRP A 35 3.24 -12.71 3.77
C TRP A 35 3.75 -12.52 2.34
N GLY A 36 3.62 -13.54 1.49
CA GLY A 36 4.10 -13.48 0.10
C GLY A 36 3.39 -12.40 -0.72
N GLU A 37 2.09 -12.28 -0.54
CA GLU A 37 1.23 -11.29 -1.19
C GLU A 37 1.60 -9.88 -0.74
N LEU A 38 1.78 -9.65 0.56
CA LEU A 38 2.21 -8.37 1.12
C LEU A 38 3.59 -7.96 0.56
N PHE A 39 4.58 -8.85 0.64
CA PHE A 39 5.93 -8.58 0.14
C PHE A 39 5.94 -8.27 -1.36
N THR A 40 5.18 -9.03 -2.15
CA THR A 40 5.12 -8.87 -3.60
C THR A 40 4.45 -7.55 -3.97
N ALA A 41 3.28 -7.26 -3.40
CA ALA A 41 2.55 -6.04 -3.70
C ALA A 41 3.35 -4.78 -3.33
N LEU A 42 3.96 -4.75 -2.14
CA LEU A 42 4.81 -3.64 -1.70
C LEU A 42 6.05 -3.47 -2.57
N ARG A 43 6.67 -4.58 -3.01
CA ARG A 43 7.80 -4.55 -3.92
C ARG A 43 7.43 -3.93 -5.27
N GLU A 44 6.28 -4.28 -5.84
CA GLU A 44 5.84 -3.71 -7.13
C GLU A 44 5.49 -2.23 -7.00
N ILE A 45 4.87 -1.80 -5.89
CA ILE A 45 4.65 -0.37 -5.59
C ILE A 45 5.98 0.38 -5.51
N ARG A 46 6.95 -0.15 -4.75
CA ARG A 46 8.30 0.41 -4.62
C ARG A 46 8.98 0.54 -5.98
N LYS A 47 8.98 -0.53 -6.77
CA LYS A 47 9.58 -0.57 -8.11
C LYS A 47 8.94 0.48 -9.03
N ALA A 48 7.62 0.62 -8.98
CA ALA A 48 6.92 1.63 -9.76
C ALA A 48 7.27 3.06 -9.33
N GLY A 49 7.37 3.33 -8.03
CA GLY A 49 7.77 4.65 -7.52
C GLY A 49 9.21 5.00 -7.89
N GLN A 50 10.12 4.03 -7.82
CA GLN A 50 11.50 4.19 -8.29
C GLN A 50 11.58 4.44 -9.79
N HIS A 51 10.86 3.66 -10.59
CA HIS A 51 10.85 3.80 -12.06
C HIS A 51 10.28 5.15 -12.50
N SER A 52 9.22 5.62 -11.83
CA SER A 52 8.57 6.89 -12.14
C SER A 52 9.21 8.10 -11.45
N GLN A 53 10.14 7.87 -10.51
CA GLN A 53 10.76 8.89 -9.65
C GLN A 53 9.73 9.80 -8.98
N LYS A 54 8.64 9.21 -8.49
CA LYS A 54 7.52 9.93 -7.87
C LYS A 54 7.10 9.27 -6.59
N ASN A 55 6.66 10.10 -5.64
CA ASN A 55 5.96 9.62 -4.47
C ASN A 55 4.62 9.05 -4.93
N LEU A 56 4.25 7.88 -4.39
CA LEU A 56 3.01 7.21 -4.75
C LEU A 56 2.10 7.19 -3.53
N HIS A 57 0.91 7.76 -3.66
CA HIS A 57 -0.17 7.46 -2.74
C HIS A 57 -0.52 5.98 -2.90
N VAL A 58 -0.61 5.22 -1.81
CA VAL A 58 -0.88 3.79 -1.83
C VAL A 58 -2.35 3.53 -1.53
N TYR A 59 -2.82 3.94 -0.36
CA TYR A 59 -4.22 3.93 0.06
C TYR A 59 -4.44 4.87 1.27
N SER A 60 -5.70 5.20 1.56
CA SER A 60 -6.08 5.97 2.74
C SER A 60 -6.34 5.07 3.95
N ILE A 61 -5.94 5.49 5.14
CA ILE A 61 -5.97 4.72 6.39
C ILE A 61 -7.21 5.10 7.22
N GLU A 62 -7.87 4.09 7.81
CA GLU A 62 -8.98 4.30 8.76
C GLU A 62 -8.45 4.59 10.18
N PRO A 63 -8.99 5.57 10.93
CA PRO A 63 -10.10 6.47 10.58
C PRO A 63 -9.69 7.70 9.77
N THR A 64 -8.42 8.13 9.83
CA THR A 64 -7.90 9.25 9.05
C THR A 64 -6.41 9.06 8.77
N GLY A 65 -5.99 9.32 7.54
CA GLY A 65 -4.59 9.36 7.15
C GLY A 65 -4.34 8.72 5.80
N ASP A 66 -3.09 8.74 5.37
CA ASP A 66 -2.69 8.23 4.08
C ASP A 66 -1.39 7.45 4.17
N LEU A 67 -1.34 6.34 3.45
CA LEU A 67 -0.11 5.61 3.20
C LEU A 67 0.50 6.10 1.89
N TRP A 68 1.76 6.50 1.96
CA TRP A 68 2.58 6.91 0.83
C TRP A 68 3.79 5.99 0.69
N TYR A 69 4.27 5.82 -0.54
CA TYR A 69 5.62 5.39 -0.83
C TYR A 69 6.44 6.62 -1.23
N LEU A 70 7.53 6.88 -0.50
CA LEU A 70 8.42 8.01 -0.76
C LEU A 70 9.65 7.53 -1.53
N TYR A 71 9.82 7.97 -2.77
CA TYR A 71 10.81 7.37 -3.67
C TYR A 71 12.26 7.77 -3.34
N ARG A 72 12.49 8.99 -2.85
CA ARG A 72 13.85 9.48 -2.55
C ARG A 72 14.41 8.80 -1.32
N GLU A 73 13.58 8.66 -0.30
CA GLU A 73 13.88 8.04 0.98
C GLU A 73 13.76 6.52 0.90
N ASN A 74 13.03 6.02 -0.10
CA ASN A 74 12.79 4.61 -0.35
C ASN A 74 12.14 3.90 0.86
N VAL A 75 11.12 4.55 1.43
CA VAL A 75 10.36 4.10 2.60
C VAL A 75 8.86 4.18 2.34
N PHE A 76 8.09 3.45 3.14
CA PHE A 76 6.66 3.68 3.28
C PHE A 76 6.44 4.72 4.38
N SER A 77 5.61 5.71 4.11
CA SER A 77 5.32 6.82 5.01
C SER A 77 3.82 6.81 5.32
N VAL A 78 3.50 6.67 6.60
CA VAL A 78 2.14 6.80 7.11
C VAL A 78 1.97 8.21 7.62
N ASP A 79 1.10 8.98 6.99
CA ASP A 79 0.76 10.33 7.41
C ASP A 79 -0.58 10.33 8.14
N LEU A 80 -0.59 10.75 9.40
CA LEU A 80 -1.75 10.79 10.29
C LEU A 80 -2.01 12.24 10.68
N PRO A 81 -2.62 13.06 9.79
CA PRO A 81 -2.74 14.50 9.98
C PRO A 81 -3.58 14.86 11.21
N GLY A 82 -4.56 14.04 11.58
CA GLY A 82 -5.36 14.22 12.80
C GLY A 82 -4.55 14.17 14.10
N MET A 83 -3.35 13.59 14.07
CA MET A 83 -2.43 13.53 15.21
C MET A 83 -1.17 14.39 15.00
N GLY A 84 -0.97 14.96 13.81
CA GLY A 84 0.26 15.66 13.45
C GLY A 84 1.49 14.74 13.41
N ILE A 85 1.30 13.45 13.11
CA ILE A 85 2.36 12.44 13.14
C ILE A 85 2.58 11.89 11.72
N THR A 86 3.85 11.82 11.31
CA THR A 86 4.28 11.09 10.12
C THR A 86 5.26 10.00 10.54
N ILE A 87 5.02 8.76 10.11
CA ILE A 87 5.82 7.59 10.48
C ILE A 87 6.46 7.01 9.22
N SER A 88 7.78 6.99 9.15
CA SER A 88 8.53 6.35 8.05
C SER A 88 8.96 4.94 8.45
N LEU A 89 8.67 3.97 7.59
CA LEU A 89 8.87 2.54 7.83
C LEU A 89 9.59 1.91 6.63
N THR A 90 10.52 1.01 6.90
CA THR A 90 10.98 0.08 5.85
C THR A 90 9.85 -0.86 5.43
N GLN A 91 10.04 -1.58 4.32
CA GLN A 91 9.04 -2.56 3.88
C GLN A 91 8.76 -3.62 4.96
N GLU A 92 9.80 -4.13 5.61
CA GLU A 92 9.70 -5.14 6.67
C GLU A 92 8.97 -4.59 7.89
N GLN A 93 9.34 -3.39 8.35
CA GLN A 93 8.66 -2.73 9.47
C GLN A 93 7.19 -2.46 9.18
N PHE A 94 6.88 -2.07 7.93
CA PHE A 94 5.51 -1.83 7.51
C PHE A 94 4.69 -3.12 7.49
N ILE A 95 5.25 -4.22 6.98
CA ILE A 95 4.60 -5.54 7.00
C ILE A 95 4.35 -5.99 8.44
N ASP A 96 5.35 -5.89 9.33
CA ASP A 96 5.19 -6.25 10.74
C ASP A 96 4.08 -5.42 11.41
N ALA A 97 3.98 -4.13 11.08
CA ALA A 97 2.93 -3.27 11.59
C ALA A 97 1.53 -3.67 11.07
N LEU A 98 1.42 -3.97 9.77
CA LEU A 98 0.17 -4.45 9.16
C LEU A 98 -0.33 -5.75 9.82
N LEU A 99 0.58 -6.70 10.05
CA LEU A 99 0.25 -7.99 10.64
C LEU A 99 -0.16 -7.88 12.11
N LYS A 100 0.31 -6.83 12.81
CA LYS A 100 -0.13 -6.45 14.16
C LYS A 100 -1.44 -5.67 14.18
N GLY A 101 -2.03 -5.39 13.02
CA GLY A 101 -3.32 -4.71 12.90
C GLY A 101 -3.23 -3.19 12.69
N SER A 102 -2.05 -2.60 12.56
CA SER A 102 -1.89 -1.16 12.31
C SER A 102 -2.20 -0.78 10.85
N PHE A 103 -2.52 0.50 10.62
CA PHE A 103 -2.60 1.13 9.28
C PHE A 103 -3.58 0.47 8.31
N GLN A 104 -4.74 0.06 8.82
CA GLN A 104 -5.78 -0.59 8.02
C GLN A 104 -6.28 0.33 6.91
N PRO A 105 -6.47 -0.19 5.68
CA PRO A 105 -7.03 0.60 4.60
C PRO A 105 -8.49 0.95 4.88
N THR A 106 -8.88 2.15 4.47
CA THR A 106 -10.29 2.52 4.36
C THR A 106 -10.90 1.64 3.27
N LEU A 107 -11.84 0.78 3.66
CA LEU A 107 -12.50 -0.10 2.70
C LEU A 107 -13.44 0.74 1.84
N PRO A 108 -13.44 0.56 0.51
CA PRO A 108 -14.50 1.13 -0.31
C PRO A 108 -15.83 0.57 0.22
N ILE A 109 -16.78 1.46 0.51
CA ILE A 109 -18.13 1.10 0.87
C ILE A 109 -18.72 0.43 -0.38
N THR A 110 -18.73 -0.89 -0.44
CA THR A 110 -19.54 -1.60 -1.43
C THR A 110 -20.97 -1.39 -0.99
N GLU A 111 -21.66 -0.37 -1.54
CA GLU A 111 -23.11 -0.28 -1.42
C GLU A 111 -23.69 -1.60 -1.95
N PRO A 112 -24.52 -2.32 -1.18
CA PRO A 112 -25.24 -3.45 -1.73
C PRO A 112 -26.20 -2.89 -2.79
N SER A 113 -25.97 -3.31 -4.03
CA SER A 113 -26.90 -3.15 -5.16
C SER A 113 -28.21 -3.90 -4.92
#